data_AF-A0A239GP58-F1
#
_entry.id   AF-A0A239GP58-F1
#
_cell.length_a   1.000
_cell.length_b   1.000
_cell.length_c   1.000
_cell.angle_alpha   90.00
_cell.angle_beta   90.00
_cell.angle_gamma   90.00
#
_symmetry.space_group_name_H-M   'P 1'
#
loop_
_entity.id
_entity.type
_entity.pdbx_description
1 polymer ?
#
loop_
_entity_poly.entity_id
_entity_poly.type
_entity_poly.pdbx_seq_one_letter_code
_entity_poly.pdbx_strand_id
1 'polypeptide(L)' 'MSAHRPGQYVSVAVTLPDGLRQPRQYTLSRTTGDTVQITLRRVRGGATAPDGAVSTFLFENVAVGDVVEMSRRSATW' A
#
# COMPACT_ATOMS: atom_id res chain seq x y z
N MET A 1 -13.04 6.50 19.98
CA MET A 1 -11.67 6.62 19.41
C MET A 1 -11.10 5.22 19.27
N SER A 2 -10.96 4.69 18.04
CA SER A 2 -10.42 3.34 17.86
C SER A 2 -8.91 3.40 18.09
N ALA A 3 -8.45 2.86 19.22
CA ALA A 3 -7.04 2.76 19.54
C ALA A 3 -6.32 1.94 18.45
N HIS A 4 -5.20 2.48 17.96
CA HIS A 4 -4.29 1.76 17.08
C HIS A 4 -3.78 0.50 17.79
N ARG A 5 -3.83 -0.65 17.12
CA ARG A 5 -3.23 -1.89 17.62
C ARG A 5 -1.98 -2.18 16.79
N PRO A 6 -0.85 -2.53 17.42
CA PRO A 6 0.29 -3.09 16.69
C PRO A 6 -0.14 -4.26 15.81
N GLY A 7 0.45 -4.38 14.62
CA GLY A 7 0.08 -5.40 13.63
C GLY A 7 -1.10 -5.05 12.73
N GLN A 8 -1.67 -3.85 12.85
CA GLN A 8 -2.67 -3.38 11.89
C GLN A 8 -2.06 -3.11 10.51
N TYR A 9 -2.78 -3.52 9.47
CA TYR A 9 -2.44 -3.29 8.07
C TYR A 9 -3.68 -2.88 7.26
N VAL A 10 -3.40 -2.33 6.07
CA VAL A 10 -4.38 -2.09 5.02
C VAL A 10 -3.91 -2.76 3.75
N SER A 11 -4.84 -3.17 2.89
CA SER A 11 -4.52 -3.57 1.52
C SER A 11 -4.77 -2.38 0.60
N VAL A 12 -3.75 -1.96 -0.15
CA VAL A 12 -3.87 -0.95 -1.20
C VAL A 12 -3.92 -1.68 -2.54
N ALA A 13 -4.95 -1.38 -3.33
CA ALA A 13 -5.10 -1.94 -4.67
C ALA A 13 -4.94 -0.85 -5.72
N VAL A 14 -4.18 -1.19 -6.77
CA VAL A 14 -3.97 -0.33 -7.93
C VAL A 14 -4.24 -1.12 -9.21
N THR A 15 -4.72 -0.43 -10.23
CA THR A 15 -4.80 -0.96 -11.59
C THR A 15 -3.48 -0.65 -12.28
N LEU A 16 -2.75 -1.69 -12.66
CA LEU A 16 -1.48 -1.57 -13.36
C LEU A 16 -1.71 -1.22 -14.85
N PRO A 17 -0.68 -0.78 -15.59
CA PRO A 17 -0.81 -0.44 -17.01
C PRO A 17 -1.29 -1.58 -17.91
N ASP A 18 -1.11 -2.83 -17.48
CA ASP A 18 -1.63 -4.04 -18.15
C ASP A 18 -3.13 -4.28 -17.88
N GLY A 19 -3.79 -3.39 -17.14
CA GLY A 19 -5.19 -3.47 -16.75
C GLY A 19 -5.45 -4.38 -15.55
N LEU A 20 -4.43 -5.04 -14.99
CA LEU A 20 -4.61 -5.94 -13.85
C LEU A 20 -4.68 -5.15 -12.54
N ARG A 21 -5.72 -5.43 -11.76
CA ARG A 21 -5.85 -4.91 -10.39
C ARG A 21 -5.10 -5.79 -9.42
N GLN A 22 -4.09 -5.23 -8.77
CA GLN A 22 -3.24 -5.97 -7.83
C GLN A 22 -3.27 -5.35 -6.42
N PRO A 23 -3.81 -6.05 -5.40
CA PRO A 23 -3.73 -5.60 -4.01
C PRO A 23 -2.38 -5.96 -3.37
N ARG A 24 -1.86 -5.09 -2.50
CA ARG A 24 -0.73 -5.37 -1.61
C ARG A 24 -0.99 -4.86 -0.20
N GLN A 25 -0.54 -5.63 0.79
CA GLN A 25 -0.70 -5.30 2.21
C GLN A 25 0.43 -4.40 2.69
N TYR A 26 0.06 -3.35 3.42
CA TYR A 26 0.98 -2.41 4.06
C TYR A 26 0.62 -2.26 5.53
N THR A 27 1.59 -2.52 6.40
CA THR A 27 1.47 -2.24 7.83
C THR A 27 1.35 -0.74 8.07
N LEU A 28 0.47 -0.36 8.99
CA LEU A 28 0.28 1.03 9.36
C LEU A 28 1.47 1.51 10.20
N SER A 29 2.12 2.58 9.75
CA SER A 29 3.20 3.24 10.51
C SER A 29 2.65 4.29 11.48
N ARG A 30 1.50 4.88 11.16
CA ARG A 30 0.77 5.82 12.03
C ARG A 30 -0.72 5.83 11.69
N THR A 31 -1.55 6.15 12.69
CA THR A 31 -2.97 6.47 12.47
C THR A 31 -3.35 7.72 13.28
N THR A 32 -4.17 8.60 12.72
CA THR A 32 -4.67 9.81 13.40
C THR A 32 -6.07 10.11 12.88
N GLY A 33 -7.09 9.80 13.68
CA GLY A 33 -8.49 9.85 13.24
C GLY A 33 -8.75 8.88 12.07
N ASP A 34 -9.20 9.45 10.95
CA ASP A 34 -9.45 8.73 9.70
C ASP A 34 -8.26 8.74 8.75
N THR A 35 -7.19 9.46 9.11
CA THR A 35 -5.94 9.43 8.35
C THR A 35 -5.08 8.24 8.79
N VAL A 36 -4.59 7.50 7.81
CA VAL A 36 -3.61 6.43 8.01
C VAL A 36 -2.32 6.77 7.27
N GLN A 37 -1.20 6.37 7.83
CA GLN A 37 0.10 6.47 7.18
C GLN A 37 0.66 5.07 6.99
N ILE A 38 1.12 4.82 5.77
CA ILE A 38 1.90 3.64 5.40
C ILE A 38 3.26 4.09 4.90
N THR A 39 4.27 3.26 5.09
CA THR A 39 5.60 3.45 4.51
C THR A 39 5.84 2.31 3.55
N LEU A 40 6.04 2.62 2.27
CA LEU A 40 6.40 1.64 1.27
C LEU A 40 7.87 1.80 0.88
N ARG A 41 8.48 0.67 0.51
CA ARG A 41 9.78 0.64 -0.14
C ARG A 41 9.57 0.17 -1.56
N ARG A 42 10.10 0.91 -2.53
CA ARG A 42 10.16 0.43 -3.92
C ARG A 42 11.02 -0.82 -3.97
N VAL A 43 10.43 -1.93 -4.39
CA VAL A 43 11.15 -3.19 -4.58
C VAL A 43 11.77 -3.17 -5.97
N ARG A 44 13.10 -3.06 -6.01
CA ARG A 44 13.86 -3.19 -7.27
C ARG A 44 14.16 -4.66 -7.53
N GLY A 45 13.95 -5.07 -8.77
CA GLY A 45 14.29 -6.38 -9.29
C GLY A 45 15.81 -6.57 -9.38
N GLY A 46 16.20 -7.82 -9.62
CA GLY A 46 17.58 -8.21 -9.86
C GLY A 46 17.76 -8.72 -11.28
N ALA A 47 18.93 -9.28 -11.60
CA ALA A 47 19.25 -9.78 -12.95
C ALA A 47 18.24 -10.81 -13.50
N THR A 48 17.50 -11.50 -12.63
CA THR A 48 16.57 -12.59 -13.00
C THR A 48 15.13 -12.34 -12.54
N ALA A 49 14.84 -11.19 -11.93
CA ALA A 49 13.52 -10.91 -11.38
C ALA A 49 13.10 -9.45 -11.66
N PRO A 50 11.85 -9.20 -12.07
CA PRO A 50 11.39 -7.84 -12.34
C PRO A 50 11.23 -7.02 -11.06
N ASP A 51 11.13 -5.70 -11.23
CA ASP A 51 10.71 -4.77 -10.18
C ASP A 51 9.35 -5.17 -9.59
N GLY A 52 9.13 -4.86 -8.32
CA GLY A 52 7.85 -5.09 -7.66
C GLY A 52 6.77 -4.18 -8.23
N ALA A 53 5.91 -4.73 -9.09
CA ALA A 53 4.91 -3.99 -9.89
C ALA A 53 4.14 -2.93 -9.09
N VAL A 54 3.45 -3.31 -8.01
CA VAL A 54 2.64 -2.37 -7.20
C VAL A 54 3.51 -1.35 -6.47
N SER A 55 4.66 -1.76 -5.92
CA SER A 55 5.55 -0.84 -5.20
C SER A 55 6.19 0.20 -6.12
N THR A 56 6.52 -0.19 -7.35
CA THR A 56 7.04 0.70 -8.37
C THR A 56 5.95 1.62 -8.90
N PHE A 57 4.76 1.07 -9.18
CA PHE A 57 3.62 1.88 -9.62
C PHE A 57 3.26 2.98 -8.62
N LEU A 58 3.09 2.62 -7.34
CA LEU A 58 2.81 3.60 -6.28
C LEU A 58 3.91 4.65 -6.13
N PHE A 59 5.17 4.26 -6.33
CA PHE A 59 6.30 5.17 -6.22
C PHE A 59 6.40 6.16 -7.39
N GLU A 60 6.02 5.73 -8.60
CA GLU A 60 6.21 6.53 -9.82
C GLU A 60 4.95 7.27 -10.27
N ASN A 61 3.76 6.80 -9.92
CA ASN A 61 2.49 7.26 -10.52
C ASN A 61 1.48 7.83 -9.53
N VAL A 62 1.73 7.75 -8.22
CA VAL A 62 0.80 8.29 -7.21
C VAL A 62 1.38 9.55 -6.58
N ALA A 63 0.61 10.62 -6.66
CA ALA A 63 0.90 11.93 -6.11
C ALA A 63 -0.18 12.37 -5.10
N VAL A 64 0.09 13.48 -4.41
CA VAL A 64 -0.90 14.10 -3.52
C VAL A 64 -2.11 14.55 -4.33
N GLY A 65 -3.30 14.15 -3.89
CA GLY A 65 -4.57 14.42 -4.57
C GLY A 65 -5.13 13.21 -5.30
N ASP A 66 -4.32 12.17 -5.55
CA ASP A 66 -4.78 10.96 -6.20
C ASP A 66 -5.64 10.10 -5.27
N VAL A 67 -6.58 9.38 -5.87
CA VAL A 67 -7.45 8.44 -5.18
C VAL A 67 -6.94 7.03 -5.44
N VAL A 68 -6.63 6.31 -4.35
CA VAL A 68 -6.28 4.89 -4.38
C VAL A 68 -7.31 4.09 -3.60
N GLU A 69 -7.58 2.88 -4.07
CA GLU A 69 -8.51 1.99 -3.37
C GLU A 69 -7.79 1.30 -2.21
N MET A 70 -8.39 1.36 -1.01
CA MET A 70 -7.85 0.71 0.18
C MET A 70 -8.92 -0.11 0.91
N SER A 71 -8.50 -1.22 1.51
CA SER A 71 -9.35 -1.98 2.42
C SER A 71 -9.56 -1.23 3.73
N ARG A 72 -10.54 -1.69 4.52
CA ARG A 72 -10.61 -1.31 5.94
C ARG A 72 -9.35 -1.76 6.69
N ARG A 73 -9.04 -1.05 7.78
CA ARG A 73 -7.97 -1.39 8.72
C ARG A 73 -8.26 -2.78 9.31
N SER A 74 -7.34 -3.72 9.10
CA SER A 74 -7.41 -5.08 9.65
C SER A 74 -6.24 -5.33 10.59
N ALA A 75 -6.40 -6.21 11.57
CA ALA A 75 -5.31 -6.77 12.36
C ALA A 75 -5.38 -8.29 12.23
N THR A 76 -4.26 -8.94 11.92
CA THR A 76 -4.16 -10.40 12.03
C THR A 76 -3.61 -10.72 13.43
N TRP A 77 -4.25 -11.65 14.12
CA TRP A 77 -3.79 -12.18 15.40
C TRP A 77 -2.59 -13.11 15.21
#